data_AF-A0A1X6ZYX8-F1
#
_entry.id   AF-A0A1X6ZYX8-F1
#
_cell.length_a   1.000
_cell.length_b   1.000
_cell.length_c   1.000
_cell.angle_alpha   90.00
_cell.angle_beta   90.00
_cell.angle_gamma   90.00
#
_symmetry.space_group_name_H-M   'P 1'
#
loop_
_entity.id
_entity.type
_entity.pdbx_description
1 polymer ?
#
loop_
_entity_poly.entity_id
_entity_poly.type
_entity_poly.pdbx_seq_one_letter_code
_entity_poly.pdbx_strand_id
1 'polypeptide(L)'
;MTRMFDISRFLTPDGELVGPEELQEIMAEQGYSSGDRDQYLKSLLTELGQSDATATKSGRQEQIVQEIRDILKNEQDREAPSAPTDDEADE
;
A
#
# COMPACT_ATOMS: atom_id res chain seq x y z
N MET A 1 -0.34 -15.41 15.27
CA MET A 1 0.17 -15.82 13.95
C MET A 1 0.31 -14.56 13.13
N THR A 2 1.49 -13.95 13.11
CA THR A 2 1.76 -12.81 12.22
C THR A 2 1.66 -13.35 10.81
N ARG A 3 0.66 -12.91 10.03
CA ARG A 3 0.65 -13.17 8.58
C ARG A 3 1.88 -12.44 8.05
N MET A 4 2.94 -13.21 7.87
CA MET A 4 4.24 -12.76 7.42
C MET A 4 4.03 -12.39 5.95
N PHE A 5 3.88 -11.10 5.69
CA PHE A 5 3.87 -10.58 4.34
C PHE A 5 5.12 -11.10 3.65
N ASP A 6 4.96 -11.81 2.54
CA ASP A 6 6.10 -12.38 1.84
C ASP A 6 6.69 -11.27 0.96
N ILE A 7 7.58 -10.46 1.56
CA ILE A 7 8.20 -9.33 0.85
C ILE A 7 8.98 -9.82 -0.37
N SER A 8 9.53 -11.04 -0.28
CA SER A 8 10.29 -11.65 -1.38
C SER A 8 9.46 -11.80 -2.64
N ARG A 9 8.12 -11.84 -2.57
CA ARG A 9 7.27 -11.81 -3.77
C ARG A 9 7.24 -10.45 -4.46
N PHE A 10 7.46 -9.36 -3.74
CA PHE A 10 7.58 -8.02 -4.31
C PHE A 10 8.97 -7.75 -4.85
N LEU A 11 9.89 -8.71 -4.77
CA LEU A 11 11.25 -8.60 -5.29
C LEU A 11 11.39 -9.46 -6.56
N THR A 12 12.05 -8.89 -7.55
CA THR A 12 12.54 -9.58 -8.74
C THR A 12 13.68 -10.53 -8.36
N PRO A 13 14.08 -11.46 -9.25
CA PRO A 13 15.23 -12.34 -9.02
C PRO A 13 16.55 -11.60 -8.75
N ASP A 14 16.67 -10.38 -9.26
CA ASP A 14 17.82 -9.48 -9.03
C ASP A 14 17.77 -8.76 -7.67
N GLY A 15 16.70 -8.96 -6.89
CA GLY A 15 16.50 -8.29 -5.61
C GLY A 15 16.01 -6.85 -5.73
N GLU A 16 15.55 -6.45 -6.92
CA GLU A 16 14.89 -5.15 -7.12
C GLU A 16 13.39 -5.27 -6.87
N LEU A 17 12.71 -4.19 -6.56
CA LEU A 17 11.25 -4.24 -6.44
C LEU A 17 10.59 -4.43 -7.83
N VAL A 18 9.47 -5.16 -7.85
CA VAL A 18 8.64 -5.44 -9.05
C VAL A 18 8.05 -4.17 -9.67
N GLY A 19 7.38 -4.26 -10.82
CA GLY A 19 6.65 -3.11 -11.38
C GLY A 19 5.39 -2.73 -10.56
N PRO A 20 4.81 -1.53 -10.77
CA PRO A 20 3.55 -1.14 -10.14
C PRO A 20 2.37 -2.05 -10.53
N GLU A 21 2.36 -2.58 -11.74
CA GLU A 21 1.33 -3.52 -12.21
C GLU A 21 1.45 -4.87 -11.48
N GLU A 22 2.64 -5.48 -11.48
CA GLU A 22 2.91 -6.73 -10.76
C GLU A 22 2.67 -6.60 -9.25
N LEU A 23 3.03 -5.45 -8.67
CA LEU A 23 2.76 -5.15 -7.26
C LEU A 23 1.27 -5.30 -6.94
N GLN A 24 0.39 -4.72 -7.75
CA GLN A 24 -1.06 -4.81 -7.54
C GLN A 24 -1.58 -6.25 -7.67
N GLU A 25 -1.06 -7.02 -8.63
CA GLU A 25 -1.40 -8.44 -8.78
C GLU A 25 -0.99 -9.23 -7.54
N ILE A 26 0.26 -9.11 -7.09
CA ILE A 26 0.77 -9.80 -5.90
C ILE A 26 -0.04 -9.37 -4.65
N MET A 27 -0.38 -8.09 -4.54
CA MET A 27 -1.22 -7.60 -3.45
C MET A 27 -2.60 -8.27 -3.46
N ALA A 28 -3.24 -8.36 -4.63
CA ALA A 28 -4.53 -9.03 -4.79
C ALA A 28 -4.45 -10.51 -4.38
N GLU A 29 -3.39 -11.21 -4.77
CA GLU A 29 -3.14 -12.61 -4.38
C GLU A 29 -2.90 -12.80 -2.88
N GLN A 30 -2.19 -11.86 -2.24
CA GLN A 30 -1.87 -11.91 -0.80
C GLN A 30 -3.02 -11.46 0.10
N GLY A 31 -4.17 -11.09 -0.47
CA GLY A 31 -5.39 -10.84 0.27
C GLY A 31 -5.76 -9.37 0.43
N TYR A 32 -5.19 -8.48 -0.39
CA TYR A 32 -5.65 -7.09 -0.51
C TYR A 32 -7.17 -7.00 -0.78
N SER A 33 -7.82 -8.02 -1.34
CA SER A 33 -9.27 -8.00 -1.55
C SER A 33 -10.14 -8.34 -0.32
N SER A 34 -9.54 -8.68 0.83
CA SER A 34 -10.27 -9.33 1.95
C SER A 34 -10.95 -8.39 2.96
N GLY A 35 -10.93 -7.06 2.74
CA GLY A 35 -11.59 -6.07 3.59
C GLY A 35 -10.66 -5.25 4.49
N ASP A 36 -9.43 -5.71 4.74
CA ASP A 36 -8.42 -4.99 5.54
C ASP A 36 -7.34 -4.30 4.68
N ARG A 37 -7.78 -3.56 3.64
CA ARG A 37 -6.87 -2.93 2.65
C ARG A 37 -5.94 -1.89 3.25
N ASP A 38 -6.48 -1.00 4.08
CA ASP A 38 -5.70 0.05 4.74
C ASP A 38 -4.60 -0.55 5.65
N GLN A 39 -4.96 -1.53 6.49
CA GLN A 39 -4.01 -2.24 7.35
C GLN A 39 -2.97 -3.01 6.54
N TYR A 40 -3.39 -3.60 5.41
CA TYR A 40 -2.51 -4.31 4.50
C TYR A 40 -1.45 -3.37 3.90
N LEU A 41 -1.87 -2.22 3.35
CA LEU A 41 -0.98 -1.23 2.75
C LEU A 41 -0.04 -0.59 3.77
N LYS A 42 -0.52 -0.28 4.98
CA LYS A 42 0.30 0.26 6.09
C LYS A 42 1.38 -0.73 6.53
N SER A 43 1.03 -2.02 6.63
CA SER A 43 2.00 -3.07 6.96
C SER A 43 3.06 -3.18 5.87
N LEU A 44 2.64 -3.18 4.59
CA LEU A 44 3.55 -3.23 3.45
C LEU A 44 4.53 -2.05 3.41
N LEU A 45 4.05 -0.83 3.66
CA LEU A 45 4.91 0.37 3.76
C LEU A 45 5.93 0.27 4.90
N THR A 46 5.54 -0.31 6.03
CA THR A 46 6.43 -0.49 7.19
C THR A 46 7.56 -1.46 6.83
N GLU A 47 7.23 -2.58 6.22
CA GLU A 47 8.18 -3.61 5.79
C GLU A 47 9.14 -3.11 4.69
N LEU A 48 8.62 -2.38 3.71
CA LEU A 48 9.44 -1.72 2.68
C LEU A 48 10.36 -0.65 3.27
N GLY A 49 9.88 0.13 4.24
CA GLY A 49 10.68 1.14 4.95
C GLY A 49 11.78 0.54 5.82
N GLN A 50 11.59 -0.66 6.37
CA GLN A 50 12.65 -1.40 7.08
C GLN A 50 13.69 -1.97 6.11
N SER A 51 13.26 -2.41 4.93
CA SER A 51 14.15 -2.88 3.86
C SER A 51 15.03 -1.75 3.28
N ASP A 52 14.50 -0.52 3.22
CA ASP A 52 15.18 0.74 2.83
C ASP A 52 16.45 1.04 3.65
N ALA A 53 16.52 0.58 4.90
CA ALA A 53 17.69 0.79 5.76
C ALA A 53 18.95 0.03 5.29
N THR A 54 18.79 -0.94 4.38
CA THR A 54 19.87 -1.85 3.95
C THR A 54 20.13 -1.84 2.44
N ALA A 55 19.15 -1.47 1.61
CA ALA A 55 19.29 -1.43 0.15
C ALA A 55 19.59 0.00 -0.34
N THR A 56 20.51 0.13 -1.29
CA THR A 56 20.79 1.41 -1.96
C THR A 56 19.50 1.92 -2.58
N LYS A 57 19.03 3.12 -2.19
CA LYS A 57 17.81 3.74 -2.73
C LYS A 57 17.85 3.78 -4.26
N SER A 58 17.18 2.82 -4.90
CA SER A 58 16.90 2.85 -6.32
C SER A 58 15.64 3.66 -6.56
N GLY A 59 15.61 4.53 -7.58
CA GLY A 59 14.44 5.37 -7.89
C GLY A 59 13.13 4.57 -8.08
N ARG A 60 13.25 3.29 -8.44
CA ARG A 60 12.14 2.33 -8.53
C ARG A 60 11.46 2.04 -7.18
N GLN A 61 12.22 2.03 -6.09
CA GLN A 61 11.66 1.85 -4.75
C GLN A 61 10.83 3.05 -4.32
N GLU A 62 11.32 4.26 -4.57
CA GLU A 62 10.56 5.47 -4.28
C GLU A 62 9.26 5.52 -5.09
N GLN A 63 9.29 5.09 -6.37
CA GLN A 63 8.08 4.97 -7.18
C GLN A 63 7.06 4.02 -6.57
N ILE A 64 7.46 2.84 -6.10
CA ILE A 64 6.55 1.88 -5.47
C ILE A 64 6.00 2.41 -4.14
N VAL A 65 6.85 2.99 -3.30
CA VAL A 65 6.40 3.55 -2.02
C VAL A 65 5.38 4.67 -2.25
N GLN A 66 5.57 5.49 -3.29
CA GLN A 66 4.59 6.50 -3.67
C GLN A 66 3.29 5.87 -4.19
N GLU A 67 3.37 4.88 -5.08
CA GLU A 67 2.19 4.18 -5.59
C GLU A 67 1.34 3.57 -4.46
N ILE A 68 1.98 2.89 -3.50
CA ILE A 68 1.28 2.30 -2.34
C ILE A 68 0.63 3.40 -1.48
N ARG A 69 1.29 4.56 -1.32
CA ARG A 69 0.72 5.71 -0.59
C ARG A 69 -0.47 6.32 -1.32
N ASP A 70 -0.40 6.45 -2.64
CA ASP A 70 -1.52 6.95 -3.44
C ASP A 70 -2.72 6.01 -3.37
N ILE A 71 -2.49 4.69 -3.45
CA ILE A 71 -3.54 3.68 -3.27
C ILE A 71 -4.14 3.78 -1.86
N LEU A 72 -3.31 3.88 -0.81
CA LEU A 72 -3.76 4.00 0.57
C LEU A 72 -4.61 5.26 0.78
N LYS A 73 -4.16 6.38 0.23
CA LYS A 73 -4.91 7.63 0.29
C LYS A 73 -6.26 7.51 -0.40
N ASN A 74 -6.30 6.90 -1.58
CA ASN A 74 -7.54 6.71 -2.33
C ASN A 74 -8.53 5.78 -1.61
N GLU A 75 -8.05 4.71 -0.95
CA GLU A 75 -8.92 3.87 -0.12
C GLU A 75 -9.41 4.62 1.13
N GLN A 76 -8.56 5.42 1.80
CA GLN A 76 -8.99 6.27 2.93
C GLN A 76 -10.01 7.34 2.53
N ASP A 77 -9.85 7.97 1.36
CA ASP A 77 -10.82 8.93 0.80
C ASP A 77 -12.15 8.25 0.44
N ARG A 78 -12.14 6.97 0.03
CA ARG A 78 -13.37 6.19 -0.25
C ARG A 78 -14.07 5.71 1.02
N GLU A 79 -13.31 5.35 2.05
CA GLU A 79 -13.84 4.90 3.35
C GLU A 79 -14.28 6.07 4.23
N ALA A 80 -13.77 7.27 4.00
CA ALA A 80 -14.33 8.49 4.56
C ALA A 80 -15.71 8.70 3.93
N PRO A 81 -16.83 8.51 4.68
CA PRO A 81 -18.11 8.98 4.17
C PRO A 81 -17.93 10.47 3.94
N SER A 82 -18.21 10.94 2.72
CA SER A 82 -18.43 12.36 2.48
C SER A 82 -19.37 12.82 3.57
N ALA A 83 -18.84 13.57 4.55
CA ALA A 83 -19.67 14.10 5.61
C ALA A 83 -20.82 14.81 4.91
N PRO A 84 -22.10 14.48 5.21
CA PRO A 84 -23.14 15.38 4.79
C PRO A 84 -22.79 16.71 5.47
N THR A 85 -22.37 17.67 4.66
CA THR A 85 -22.45 19.07 5.05
C THR A 85 -23.93 19.31 5.29
N ASP A 86 -24.34 19.15 6.55
CA ASP A 86 -25.60 19.63 7.09
C ASP A 86 -25.48 21.17 7.13
N ASP A 87 -25.46 21.74 5.93
CA ASP A 87 -25.75 23.13 5.64
C ASP A 87 -27.27 23.17 5.51
N GLU A 88 -27.97 23.30 6.64
CA GLU A 88 -29.31 23.91 6.77
C GLU A 88 -29.77 23.83 8.24
N ALA A 89 -29.32 24.79 9.04
CA ALA A 89 -30.10 25.25 10.19
C ALA A 89 -30.46 26.72 9.92
N ASP A 90 -31.36 26.90 8.95
CA ASP A 90 -32.21 28.09 8.85
C ASP A 90 -33.34 27.90 9.87
N GLU A 91 -33.28 28.60 11.00
CA GLU A 91 -34.45 29.08 11.78
C GLU A 91 -34.05 30.21 12.74
#